data_AF-A0A8S3FPQ2-F1
#
_entry.id   AF-A0A8S3FPQ2-F1
#
_cell.length_a   1.000
_cell.length_b   1.000
_cell.length_c   1.000
_cell.angle_alpha   90.00
_cell.angle_beta   90.00
_cell.angle_gamma   90.00
#
_symmetry.space_group_name_H-M   'P 1'
#
loop_
_entity.id
_entity.type
_entity.pdbx_description
1 polymer ?
#
loop_
_entity_poly.entity_id
_entity_poly.type
_entity_poly.pdbx_seq_one_letter_code
_entity_poly.pdbx_strand_id
1 'polypeptide(L)'
;MSEPDDSEISFNSYRILAIIMNEEDIKTSANGCKIVSLFYIYFISMIDDSIQIMALDSLLHSLKSLVEHEQIKIELINKETIPLLIRCVIEANFQKTKIQQYALATSLTLSFNDEALKVLEKDVNFMNHLKVLENSTEENIQRAANHLL
;
A
#
# COMPACT_ATOMS: atom_id res chain seq x y z
N MET A 1 24.57 20.11 -3.71
CA MET A 1 24.35 18.66 -3.66
C MET A 1 24.03 18.34 -2.22
N SER A 2 22.76 18.11 -1.91
CA SER A 2 22.34 17.61 -0.61
C SER A 2 22.68 16.12 -0.56
N GLU A 3 23.31 15.69 0.53
CA GLU A 3 23.53 14.25 0.80
C GLU A 3 22.18 13.53 0.79
N PRO A 4 22.09 12.30 0.25
CA PRO A 4 20.90 11.49 0.41
C PRO A 4 20.62 11.33 1.91
N ASP A 5 19.41 11.69 2.33
CA ASP A 5 18.98 11.55 3.72
C ASP A 5 19.13 10.07 4.12
N ASP A 6 19.74 9.79 5.27
CA ASP A 6 19.97 8.43 5.79
C ASP A 6 18.67 7.59 5.80
N SER A 7 17.54 8.28 5.91
CA SER A 7 16.20 7.72 5.78
C SER A 7 15.96 7.12 4.38
N GLU A 8 16.31 7.82 3.31
CA GLU A 8 16.06 7.43 1.91
C GLU A 8 16.94 6.24 1.51
N ILE A 9 18.18 6.22 1.99
CA ILE A 9 19.09 5.07 1.84
C ILE A 9 18.50 3.85 2.57
N SER A 10 18.00 4.04 3.79
CA SER A 10 17.40 2.98 4.58
C SER A 10 16.16 2.40 3.90
N PHE A 11 15.25 3.25 3.42
CA PHE A 11 14.06 2.82 2.68
C PHE A 11 14.42 2.02 1.43
N ASN A 12 15.32 2.54 0.60
CA ASN A 12 15.74 1.85 -0.62
C ASN A 12 16.41 0.51 -0.32
N SER A 13 17.24 0.45 0.73
CA SER A 13 17.90 -0.78 1.16
C SER A 13 16.90 -1.83 1.65
N TYR A 14 15.96 -1.45 2.51
CA TYR A 14 14.92 -2.35 3.01
C TYR A 14 13.96 -2.78 1.93
N ARG A 15 13.61 -1.90 0.99
CA ARG A 15 12.80 -2.24 -0.17
C ARG A 15 13.48 -3.32 -1.03
N ILE A 16 14.76 -3.16 -1.34
CA ILE A 16 15.50 -4.14 -2.16
C ILE A 16 15.61 -5.46 -1.40
N LEU A 17 15.98 -5.42 -0.13
CA LEU A 17 16.11 -6.60 0.71
C LEU A 17 14.79 -7.38 0.79
N ALA A 18 13.69 -6.67 1.02
CA ALA A 18 12.39 -7.30 1.18
C ALA A 18 11.84 -7.92 -0.12
N ILE A 19 12.37 -7.55 -1.30
CA ILE A 19 12.05 -8.21 -2.58
C ILE A 19 12.82 -9.53 -2.77
N ILE A 20 14.04 -9.63 -2.23
CA ILE A 20 14.90 -10.81 -2.40
C ILE A 20 14.84 -11.79 -1.23
N MET A 21 14.31 -11.36 -0.09
CA MET A 21 14.14 -12.17 1.12
C MET A 21 12.98 -13.14 0.98
N ASN A 22 13.15 -14.35 1.51
CA ASN A 22 12.03 -15.29 1.66
C ASN A 22 11.24 -15.03 2.96
N GLU A 23 10.15 -15.75 3.17
CA GLU A 23 9.29 -15.59 4.35
C GLU A 23 10.02 -15.87 5.68
N GLU A 24 10.98 -16.82 5.70
CA GLU A 24 11.76 -17.13 6.89
C GLU A 24 12.75 -16.01 7.23
N ASP A 25 13.37 -15.40 6.22
CA ASP A 25 14.27 -14.24 6.38
C ASP A 25 13.53 -13.03 6.99
N ILE A 26 12.26 -12.84 6.62
CA ILE A 26 11.42 -11.75 7.13
C ILE A 26 11.00 -12.00 8.58
N LYS A 27 10.70 -13.26 8.94
CA LYS A 27 10.25 -13.66 10.28
C LYS A 27 11.35 -13.64 11.34
N THR A 28 12.59 -13.93 10.98
CA THR A 28 13.65 -14.30 11.95
C THR A 28 14.26 -13.15 12.77
N SER A 29 13.99 -11.87 12.49
CA SER A 29 14.77 -10.78 13.12
C SER A 29 14.07 -9.43 13.37
N ALA A 30 12.74 -9.41 13.47
CA ALA A 30 11.93 -8.17 13.50
C ALA A 30 12.05 -7.31 12.23
N ASN A 31 12.54 -7.90 11.13
CA ASN A 31 12.68 -7.24 9.83
C ASN A 31 11.32 -6.80 9.28
N GLY A 32 10.30 -7.65 9.36
CA GLY A 32 8.94 -7.28 8.91
C GLY A 32 8.43 -5.98 9.55
N CYS A 33 8.54 -5.88 10.88
CA CYS A 33 8.13 -4.68 11.62
C CYS A 33 8.94 -3.43 11.25
N LYS A 34 10.26 -3.57 11.05
CA LYS A 34 11.13 -2.45 10.61
C LYS A 34 10.80 -1.99 9.20
N ILE A 35 10.65 -2.92 8.26
CA ILE A 35 10.27 -2.65 6.87
C ILE A 35 8.95 -1.88 6.85
N VAL A 36 7.92 -2.41 7.50
CA VAL A 36 6.60 -1.77 7.53
C VAL A 36 6.64 -0.43 8.25
N SER A 37 7.40 -0.29 9.34
CA SER A 37 7.50 1.00 10.05
C SER A 37 8.13 2.09 9.20
N LEU A 38 9.20 1.79 8.45
CA LEU A 38 9.77 2.73 7.50
C LEU A 38 8.77 3.06 6.41
N PHE A 39 8.12 2.04 5.85
CA PHE A 39 7.10 2.21 4.82
C PHE A 39 5.98 3.15 5.25
N TYR A 40 5.48 2.94 6.46
CA TYR A 40 4.38 3.70 7.04
C TYR A 40 4.78 5.17 7.27
N ILE A 41 5.99 5.43 7.76
CA ILE A 41 6.52 6.80 7.94
C ILE A 41 6.54 7.54 6.59
N TYR A 42 7.08 6.91 5.55
CA TYR A 42 7.11 7.50 4.21
C TYR A 42 5.71 7.67 3.62
N PHE A 43 4.83 6.71 3.85
CA PHE A 43 3.47 6.80 3.34
C PHE A 43 2.76 8.02 3.93
N ILE A 44 2.84 8.22 5.25
CA ILE A 44 2.28 9.41 5.90
C ILE A 44 2.94 10.70 5.40
N SER A 45 4.27 10.74 5.24
CA SER A 45 4.93 11.96 4.79
C SER A 45 4.58 12.34 3.35
N MET A 46 4.23 11.36 2.51
CA MET A 46 3.92 11.56 1.09
C MET A 46 2.42 11.78 0.82
N ILE A 47 1.52 11.23 1.64
CA ILE A 47 0.09 11.23 1.35
C ILE A 47 -0.55 12.61 1.40
N ASP A 48 0.06 13.59 2.08
CA ASP A 48 -0.47 14.97 2.12
C ASP A 48 0.36 15.95 1.27
N ASP A 49 1.43 15.48 0.62
CA ASP A 49 2.33 16.31 -0.17
C ASP A 49 2.16 16.08 -1.68
N SER A 50 1.49 17.04 -2.34
CA SER A 50 1.24 16.98 -3.79
C SER A 50 2.50 16.95 -4.65
N ILE A 51 3.65 17.39 -4.13
CA ILE A 51 4.93 17.37 -4.86
C ILE A 51 5.51 15.95 -4.90
N GLN A 52 5.15 15.10 -3.93
CA GLN A 52 5.70 13.76 -3.76
C GLN A 52 4.86 12.65 -4.42
N ILE A 53 3.86 12.98 -5.23
CA ILE A 53 2.98 12.00 -5.91
C ILE A 53 3.78 10.94 -6.69
N MET A 54 4.92 11.29 -7.32
CA MET A 54 5.77 10.32 -8.02
C MET A 54 6.50 9.36 -7.06
N ALA A 55 6.91 9.86 -5.89
CA ALA A 55 7.50 9.03 -4.85
C ALA A 55 6.45 8.10 -4.24
N LEU A 56 5.22 8.58 -4.06
CA LEU A 56 4.08 7.78 -3.60
C LEU A 56 3.74 6.63 -4.55
N ASP A 57 3.76 6.87 -5.87
CA ASP A 57 3.58 5.81 -6.89
C ASP A 57 4.65 4.71 -6.74
N SER A 58 5.91 5.12 -6.59
CA SER A 58 7.04 4.19 -6.40
C SER A 58 6.95 3.43 -5.08
N LEU A 59 6.50 4.10 -4.01
CA LEU A 59 6.23 3.51 -2.72
C LEU A 59 5.15 2.43 -2.87
N LEU A 60 3.95 2.76 -3.33
CA LEU A 60 2.85 1.81 -3.47
C LEU A 60 3.16 0.64 -4.41
N HIS A 61 3.90 0.89 -5.49
CA HIS A 61 4.36 -0.18 -6.37
C HIS A 61 5.22 -1.20 -5.61
N SER A 62 6.09 -0.72 -4.73
CA SER A 62 6.94 -1.57 -3.90
C SER A 62 6.11 -2.32 -2.87
N LEU A 63 5.14 -1.65 -2.23
CA LEU A 63 4.26 -2.25 -1.23
C LEU A 63 3.50 -3.44 -1.79
N LYS A 64 3.00 -3.30 -3.02
CA LYS A 64 2.26 -4.35 -3.72
C LYS A 64 3.07 -5.64 -3.85
N SER A 65 4.39 -5.58 -3.95
CA SER A 65 5.24 -6.78 -3.99
C SER A 65 5.49 -7.34 -2.59
N LEU A 66 5.62 -6.47 -1.58
CA LEU A 66 5.94 -6.86 -0.21
C LEU A 66 4.75 -7.50 0.52
N VAL A 67 3.54 -7.06 0.21
CA VAL A 67 2.29 -7.57 0.79
C VAL A 67 2.02 -9.03 0.42
N GLU A 68 2.80 -9.65 -0.47
CA GLU A 68 2.76 -11.11 -0.68
C GLU A 68 3.27 -11.90 0.54
N HIS A 69 4.12 -11.27 1.36
CA HIS A 69 4.66 -11.88 2.58
C HIS A 69 3.67 -11.77 3.74
N GLU A 70 3.37 -12.90 4.38
CA GLU A 70 2.33 -12.98 5.40
C GLU A 70 2.68 -12.13 6.62
N GLN A 71 3.95 -12.13 7.05
CA GLN A 71 4.40 -11.27 8.14
C GLN A 71 4.20 -9.78 7.80
N ILE A 72 4.44 -9.36 6.55
CA ILE A 72 4.26 -7.97 6.14
C ILE A 72 2.78 -7.57 6.19
N LYS A 73 1.86 -8.44 5.74
CA LYS A 73 0.41 -8.19 5.83
C LYS A 73 -0.02 -7.91 7.27
N ILE A 74 0.38 -8.79 8.20
CA ILE A 74 0.04 -8.67 9.62
C ILE A 74 0.53 -7.34 10.18
N GLU A 75 1.78 -6.98 9.91
CA GLU A 75 2.37 -5.72 10.39
C GLU A 75 1.68 -4.48 9.77
N LEU A 76 1.30 -4.51 8.48
CA LEU A 76 0.57 -3.42 7.83
C LEU A 76 -0.81 -3.18 8.45
N ILE A 77 -1.51 -4.28 8.79
CA ILE A 77 -2.82 -4.24 9.45
C ILE A 77 -2.66 -3.67 10.87
N ASN A 78 -1.68 -4.16 11.63
CA ASN A 78 -1.37 -3.66 12.98
C ASN A 78 -0.99 -2.17 13.01
N LYS A 79 -0.43 -1.65 11.92
CA LYS A 79 -0.08 -0.23 11.76
C LYS A 79 -1.22 0.64 11.24
N GLU A 80 -2.43 0.09 11.09
CA GLU A 80 -3.59 0.82 10.57
C GLU A 80 -3.30 1.48 9.21
N THR A 81 -2.68 0.73 8.29
CA THR A 81 -2.31 1.25 6.96
C THR A 81 -3.51 1.36 6.00
N ILE A 82 -4.59 0.62 6.28
CA ILE A 82 -5.77 0.52 5.40
C ILE A 82 -6.44 1.88 5.12
N PRO A 83 -6.69 2.75 6.11
CA PRO A 83 -7.20 4.09 5.84
C PRO A 83 -6.34 4.90 4.86
N LEU A 84 -5.01 4.75 4.89
CA LEU A 84 -4.11 5.43 3.95
C LEU A 84 -4.28 4.88 2.52
N LEU A 85 -4.45 3.56 2.38
CA LEU A 85 -4.75 2.93 1.09
C LEU A 85 -6.10 3.39 0.53
N ILE A 86 -7.14 3.49 1.38
CA ILE A 86 -8.45 4.00 0.99
C ILE A 86 -8.33 5.41 0.43
N ARG A 87 -7.61 6.30 1.13
CA ARG A 87 -7.33 7.67 0.65
C ARG A 87 -6.70 7.68 -0.74
N CYS A 88 -5.70 6.84 -0.99
CA CYS A 88 -5.08 6.70 -2.31
C CYS A 88 -6.05 6.25 -3.42
N VAL A 89 -7.12 5.52 -3.07
CA VAL A 89 -8.12 5.07 -4.04
C VAL A 89 -9.16 6.16 -4.33
N ILE A 90 -9.60 6.90 -3.32
CA ILE A 90 -10.77 7.80 -3.42
C ILE A 90 -10.41 9.27 -3.67
N GLU A 91 -9.24 9.74 -3.23
CA GLU A 91 -8.93 11.17 -3.31
C GLU A 91 -8.57 11.62 -4.72
N ALA A 92 -9.16 12.74 -5.15
CA ALA A 92 -8.99 13.27 -6.50
C ALA A 92 -7.52 13.59 -6.84
N ASN A 93 -6.74 14.00 -5.85
CA ASN A 93 -5.33 14.36 -6.01
C ASN A 93 -4.45 13.14 -6.35
N PHE A 94 -4.94 11.91 -6.11
CA PHE A 94 -4.25 10.66 -6.41
C PHE A 94 -4.82 9.92 -7.62
N GLN A 95 -5.67 10.57 -8.43
CA GLN A 95 -6.27 10.02 -9.66
C GLN A 95 -5.26 9.71 -10.79
N LYS A 96 -3.98 9.50 -10.48
CA LYS A 96 -3.11 8.74 -11.38
C LYS A 96 -3.54 7.28 -11.30
N THR A 97 -3.96 6.72 -12.43
CA THR A 97 -4.39 5.33 -12.60
C THR A 97 -3.49 4.33 -11.87
N LYS A 98 -2.17 4.55 -11.86
CA LYS A 98 -1.20 3.67 -11.19
C LYS A 98 -1.30 3.67 -9.67
N ILE A 99 -1.44 4.83 -9.03
CA ILE A 99 -1.57 4.94 -7.57
C ILE A 99 -2.82 4.21 -7.12
N GLN A 100 -3.95 4.49 -7.78
CA GLN A 100 -5.22 3.81 -7.51
C GLN A 100 -5.11 2.30 -7.74
N GLN A 101 -4.47 1.86 -8.83
CA GLN A 101 -4.27 0.46 -9.13
C GLN A 101 -3.44 -0.25 -8.06
N TYR A 102 -2.32 0.32 -7.63
CA TYR A 102 -1.46 -0.28 -6.61
C TYR A 102 -2.12 -0.29 -5.23
N ALA A 103 -2.83 0.78 -4.87
CA ALA A 103 -3.59 0.84 -3.63
C ALA A 103 -4.71 -0.21 -3.61
N LEU A 104 -5.50 -0.34 -4.68
CA LEU A 104 -6.55 -1.36 -4.79
C LEU A 104 -5.99 -2.78 -4.74
N ALA A 105 -4.90 -3.05 -5.47
CA ALA A 105 -4.27 -4.37 -5.44
C ALA A 105 -3.78 -4.73 -4.03
N THR A 106 -3.18 -3.77 -3.33
CA THR A 106 -2.73 -3.96 -1.94
C THR A 106 -3.92 -4.18 -1.01
N SER A 107 -4.98 -3.37 -1.13
CA SER A 107 -6.21 -3.54 -0.35
C SER A 107 -6.86 -4.91 -0.57
N LEU A 108 -6.90 -5.39 -1.82
CA LEU A 108 -7.39 -6.73 -2.14
C LEU A 108 -6.53 -7.83 -1.51
N THR A 109 -5.21 -7.72 -1.54
CA THR A 109 -4.35 -8.70 -0.86
C THR A 109 -4.56 -8.68 0.65
N LEU A 110 -4.78 -7.51 1.25
CA LEU A 110 -5.06 -7.39 2.68
C LEU A 110 -6.46 -7.87 3.06
N SER A 111 -7.45 -7.79 2.16
CA SER A 111 -8.84 -8.18 2.45
C SER A 111 -9.04 -9.68 2.72
N PHE A 112 -8.05 -10.51 2.41
CA PHE A 112 -8.03 -11.92 2.85
C PHE A 112 -7.84 -12.08 4.37
N ASN A 113 -7.59 -10.98 5.10
CA ASN A 113 -7.67 -10.93 6.54
C ASN A 113 -9.01 -10.31 6.97
N ASP A 114 -9.77 -11.01 7.83
CA ASP A 114 -11.11 -10.59 8.26
C ASP A 114 -11.16 -9.22 8.95
N GLU A 115 -10.11 -8.85 9.68
CA GLU A 115 -10.04 -7.58 10.38
C GLU A 115 -9.82 -6.43 9.40
N ALA A 116 -8.94 -6.66 8.42
CA ALA A 116 -8.71 -5.73 7.32
C ALA A 116 -9.96 -5.55 6.45
N LEU A 117 -10.64 -6.65 6.08
CA LEU A 117 -11.87 -6.61 5.30
C LEU A 117 -12.94 -5.78 6.01
N LYS A 118 -13.14 -5.97 7.31
CA LYS A 118 -14.09 -5.19 8.11
C LYS A 118 -13.77 -3.69 8.11
N VAL A 119 -12.50 -3.30 8.04
CA VAL A 119 -12.13 -1.88 7.95
C VAL A 119 -12.51 -1.32 6.58
N LEU A 120 -12.22 -2.06 5.50
CA LEU A 120 -12.58 -1.67 4.13
C LEU A 120 -14.10 -1.53 3.94
N GLU A 121 -14.88 -2.52 4.37
CA GLU A 121 -16.35 -2.54 4.23
C GLU A 121 -17.06 -1.43 5.02
N LYS A 122 -16.46 -0.98 6.13
CA LYS A 122 -17.01 0.10 6.95
C LYS A 122 -16.87 1.48 6.32
N ASP A 123 -15.93 1.66 5.38
CA ASP A 123 -15.76 2.94 4.71
C ASP A 123 -16.75 3.10 3.55
N VAL A 124 -17.83 3.84 3.83
CA VAL A 124 -18.92 4.06 2.86
C VAL A 124 -18.43 4.76 1.59
N ASN A 125 -17.46 5.66 1.70
CA ASN A 125 -16.93 6.39 0.53
C ASN A 125 -16.13 5.46 -0.36
N PHE A 126 -15.29 4.62 0.25
CA PHE A 126 -14.56 3.56 -0.45
C PHE A 126 -15.51 2.62 -1.17
N MET A 127 -16.51 2.06 -0.49
CA MET A 127 -17.47 1.12 -1.08
C MET A 127 -18.28 1.73 -2.23
N ASN A 128 -18.67 3.01 -2.11
CA ASN A 128 -19.34 3.72 -3.20
C ASN A 128 -18.41 3.96 -4.39
N HIS A 129 -17.13 4.28 -4.13
CA HIS A 129 -16.14 4.47 -5.17
C HIS A 129 -15.84 3.17 -5.91
N LEU A 130 -15.78 2.02 -5.22
CA LEU A 130 -15.61 0.71 -5.86
C LEU A 130 -16.72 0.42 -6.90
N LYS A 131 -17.99 0.76 -6.60
CA LYS A 131 -19.11 0.62 -7.55
C LYS A 131 -18.95 1.46 -8.81
N VAL A 132 -18.30 2.63 -8.70
CA VAL A 132 -17.95 3.44 -9.87
C VAL A 132 -16.88 2.72 -10.70
N LEU A 133 -15.90 2.10 -10.03
CA LEU A 133 -14.78 1.40 -10.67
C LEU A 133 -15.16 0.05 -11.31
N GLU A 134 -16.30 -0.55 -10.97
CA GLU A 134 -16.85 -1.73 -11.68
C GLU A 134 -17.03 -1.49 -13.18
N ASN A 135 -17.17 -0.22 -13.59
CA ASN A 135 -17.32 0.20 -14.99
C ASN A 135 -16.04 0.85 -15.55
N SER A 136 -14.90 0.70 -14.87
CA SER A 136 -13.63 1.23 -15.34
C SER A 136 -13.19 0.57 -16.65
N THR A 137 -12.59 1.35 -17.55
CA THR A 137 -11.95 0.84 -18.77
C THR A 137 -10.59 0.17 -18.50
N GLU A 138 -10.06 0.34 -17.28
CA GLU A 138 -8.80 -0.24 -16.85
C GLU A 138 -9.06 -1.60 -16.18
N GLU A 139 -8.81 -2.69 -16.92
CA GLU A 139 -9.13 -4.07 -16.50
C GLU A 139 -8.61 -4.42 -15.09
N ASN A 140 -7.38 -4.00 -14.77
CA ASN A 140 -6.78 -4.28 -13.46
C ASN A 140 -7.50 -3.59 -12.32
N ILE A 141 -7.99 -2.36 -12.55
CA ILE A 141 -8.75 -1.59 -11.56
C ILE A 141 -10.15 -2.19 -11.42
N GLN A 142 -10.82 -2.45 -12.54
CA GLN A 142 -12.14 -3.07 -12.59
C GLN A 142 -12.14 -4.41 -11.85
N ARG A 143 -11.19 -5.29 -12.15
CA ARG A 143 -11.06 -6.60 -11.52
C ARG A 143 -10.85 -6.48 -10.01
N ALA A 144 -9.96 -5.59 -9.57
CA ALA A 144 -9.72 -5.40 -8.14
C ALA A 144 -10.97 -4.87 -7.42
N ALA A 145 -11.70 -3.93 -8.03
CA ALA A 145 -12.95 -3.42 -7.47
C ALA A 145 -14.02 -4.49 -7.35
N ASN A 146 -14.21 -5.32 -8.38
CA ASN A 146 -15.19 -6.41 -8.37
C ASN A 146 -14.90 -7.49 -7.31
N HIS A 147 -13.64 -7.71 -6.94
CA HIS A 147 -13.27 -8.66 -5.89
C HIS A 147 -13.38 -8.10 -4.47
N LEU A 148 -13.41 -6.76 -4.34
CA LEU A 148 -13.54 -6.06 -3.06
C LEU A 148 -15.00 -5.70 -2.72
N LEU A 149 -15.93 -5.94 -3.64
CA LEU A 149 -17.38 -5.78 -3.48
C LEU A 149 -18.06 -7.11 -3.19
#